data_AF-A0A7G3A5N7-F1
#
_entry.id   AF-A0A7G3A5N7-F1
#
_cell.length_a   1.000
_cell.length_b   1.000
_cell.length_c   1.000
_cell.angle_alpha   90.00
_cell.angle_beta   90.00
_cell.angle_gamma   90.00
#
_symmetry.space_group_name_H-M   'P 1'
#
loop_
_entity.id
_entity.type
_entity.pdbx_description
1 polymer ?
#
loop_
_entity_poly.entity_id
_entity_poly.type
_entity_poly.pdbx_seq_one_letter_code
_entity_poly.pdbx_strand_id
1 'polypeptide(L)'
;MRALNSVRIASYDNIISLEHFGEIEITNAAPDCADAIRQAIKACGGSARLVSTPQNAGLCLLTEGLTEGLLANRHHMALQAILSADGNMRVVALDRASAPALSDIGGISGLCRSFRIEHPGARLTSLSMCAPADVDEAASRVARSLNLPDSDYTLYTDEIRQDVLGDSLLPPPAHEGASTSPVWLISGGGRGVTANCAVELANRTGGSFILLGRSDMTEWPDWLEPETDLKALRSALAKNSTRPGMPKKPVEIDRFARKLLAGAEIASTIKSIEATGAYARYVQADIGDRASLRSTLATLVKEVGAVTGLVHGAGVLSDGLVSTLDLQSFETVFAPKVMGLEIILSCLDKRSLSHIALFSSASAVFGNEGQANYAAANAWLNNVAIQLATSMPDTQVKSFCWGPWHGGMVDDALARMFTERGIGLITRQEGARIFADQLLNSPHDQVRFVVGDEWGDQ
;
A
#
# COMPACT_ATOMS: atom_id res chain seq x y z
N MET A 1 -4.35 18.55 -1.92
CA MET A 1 -4.92 17.24 -1.51
C MET A 1 -6.31 17.11 -2.11
N ARG A 2 -6.65 15.92 -2.62
CA ARG A 2 -7.92 15.61 -3.27
C ARG A 2 -8.49 14.30 -2.73
N ALA A 3 -9.81 14.12 -2.73
CA ALA A 3 -10.42 12.80 -2.50
C ALA A 3 -10.19 11.90 -3.71
N LEU A 4 -9.97 10.59 -3.50
CA LEU A 4 -9.99 9.59 -4.56
C LEU A 4 -11.34 8.89 -4.59
N ASN A 5 -12.21 9.36 -5.48
CA ASN A 5 -13.58 8.91 -5.62
C ASN A 5 -13.67 7.74 -6.60
N SER A 6 -14.67 6.88 -6.41
CA SER A 6 -15.00 5.83 -7.38
C SER A 6 -16.32 6.17 -8.03
N VAL A 7 -16.29 6.52 -9.32
CA VAL A 7 -17.47 6.98 -10.08
C VAL A 7 -17.96 5.90 -11.03
N ARG A 8 -19.28 5.82 -11.20
CA ARG A 8 -19.91 4.93 -12.18
C ARG A 8 -19.56 5.38 -13.60
N ILE A 9 -19.06 4.45 -14.41
CA ILE A 9 -18.74 4.70 -15.84
C ILE A 9 -19.63 3.89 -16.79
N ALA A 10 -20.16 2.75 -16.36
CA ALA A 10 -21.06 1.92 -17.18
C ALA A 10 -21.98 1.02 -16.32
N SER A 11 -23.01 0.47 -16.96
CA SER A 11 -23.82 -0.67 -16.46
C SER A 11 -23.64 -1.89 -17.37
N TYR A 12 -24.07 -3.06 -16.90
CA TYR A 12 -23.99 -4.31 -17.67
C TYR A 12 -25.13 -4.51 -18.68
N ASP A 13 -26.07 -3.55 -18.78
CA ASP A 13 -27.33 -3.70 -19.52
C ASP A 13 -27.15 -3.71 -21.04
N ASN A 14 -26.01 -3.25 -21.53
CA ASN A 14 -25.64 -3.34 -22.94
C ASN A 14 -24.84 -4.63 -23.16
N ILE A 15 -25.51 -5.70 -23.59
CA ILE A 15 -24.84 -6.91 -24.10
C ILE A 15 -24.14 -6.53 -25.40
N ILE A 16 -22.82 -6.34 -25.34
CA ILE A 16 -22.02 -6.04 -26.53
C ILE A 16 -21.51 -7.38 -27.09
N SER A 17 -21.80 -7.66 -28.36
CA SER A 17 -21.26 -8.83 -29.07
C SER A 17 -19.73 -8.81 -29.03
N LEU A 18 -19.13 -9.96 -28.73
CA LEU A 18 -17.67 -10.16 -28.72
C LEU A 18 -17.13 -10.74 -30.04
N GLU A 19 -17.96 -10.90 -31.07
CA GLU A 19 -17.58 -11.49 -32.37
C GLU A 19 -16.41 -10.78 -33.05
N HIS A 20 -16.24 -9.48 -32.79
CA HIS A 20 -15.19 -8.66 -33.43
C HIS A 20 -13.77 -8.90 -32.88
N PHE A 21 -13.64 -9.52 -31.69
CA PHE A 21 -12.34 -9.77 -31.07
C PHE A 21 -11.59 -10.98 -31.65
N GLY A 22 -12.22 -11.74 -32.56
CA GLY A 22 -11.67 -13.01 -33.03
C GLY A 22 -11.57 -14.03 -31.89
N GLU A 23 -10.50 -14.83 -31.89
CA GLU A 23 -10.23 -15.78 -30.81
C GLU A 23 -9.55 -15.07 -29.63
N ILE A 24 -10.17 -15.16 -28.45
CA ILE A 24 -9.67 -14.62 -27.19
C ILE A 24 -8.87 -15.68 -26.44
N GLU A 25 -7.72 -15.32 -25.89
CA GLU A 25 -6.96 -16.18 -24.98
C GLU A 25 -7.33 -15.90 -23.52
N ILE A 26 -7.36 -16.94 -22.70
CA ILE A 26 -7.51 -16.84 -21.24
C ILE A 26 -6.44 -17.70 -20.61
N THR A 27 -5.58 -17.13 -19.76
CA THR A 27 -4.60 -17.94 -19.03
C THR A 27 -5.32 -18.84 -18.02
N ASN A 28 -4.82 -20.05 -17.80
CA ASN A 28 -5.45 -21.04 -16.94
C ASN A 28 -4.86 -21.10 -15.52
N ALA A 29 -4.21 -20.01 -15.06
CA ALA A 29 -3.63 -19.93 -13.73
C ALA A 29 -4.68 -20.09 -12.61
N ALA A 30 -5.91 -19.62 -12.83
CA ALA A 30 -7.08 -19.92 -11.99
C ALA A 30 -8.12 -20.72 -12.80
N PRO A 31 -8.05 -22.07 -12.84
CA PRO A 31 -8.80 -22.91 -13.78
C PRO A 31 -10.31 -22.72 -13.73
N ASP A 32 -10.90 -22.74 -12.52
CA ASP A 32 -12.36 -22.64 -12.36
C ASP A 32 -12.90 -21.30 -12.88
N CYS A 33 -12.20 -20.20 -12.58
CA CYS A 33 -12.54 -18.88 -13.10
C CYS A 33 -12.31 -18.80 -14.62
N ALA A 34 -11.21 -19.36 -15.13
CA ALA A 34 -10.89 -19.34 -16.55
C ALA A 34 -11.95 -20.06 -17.38
N ASP A 35 -12.42 -21.23 -16.92
CA ASP A 35 -13.47 -21.97 -17.59
C ASP A 35 -14.83 -21.26 -17.53
N ALA A 36 -15.18 -20.67 -16.38
CA ALA A 36 -16.41 -19.88 -16.25
C ALA A 36 -16.39 -18.66 -17.20
N ILE A 37 -15.27 -17.92 -17.27
CA ILE A 37 -15.10 -16.78 -18.17
C ILE A 37 -15.20 -17.23 -19.64
N ARG A 38 -14.58 -18.36 -20.01
CA ARG A 38 -14.69 -18.92 -21.36
C ARG A 38 -16.13 -19.21 -21.75
N GLN A 39 -16.92 -19.77 -20.82
CA GLN A 39 -18.35 -20.01 -21.04
C GLN A 39 -19.15 -18.71 -21.16
N ALA A 40 -18.86 -17.71 -20.32
CA ALA A 40 -19.50 -16.40 -20.36
C ALA A 40 -19.21 -15.63 -21.67
N ILE A 41 -17.97 -15.69 -22.17
CA ILE A 41 -17.59 -15.12 -23.47
C ILE A 41 -18.36 -15.79 -24.60
N LYS A 42 -18.47 -17.12 -24.59
CA LYS A 42 -19.26 -17.88 -25.56
C LYS A 42 -20.75 -17.49 -25.52
N ALA A 43 -21.30 -17.28 -24.33
CA ALA A 43 -22.67 -16.79 -24.16
C ALA A 43 -22.89 -15.37 -24.72
N CYS A 44 -21.83 -14.56 -24.81
CA CYS A 44 -21.84 -13.23 -25.42
C CYS A 44 -21.45 -13.24 -26.93
N GLY A 45 -21.42 -14.41 -27.56
CA GLY A 45 -21.12 -14.58 -29.00
C GLY A 45 -19.62 -14.58 -29.35
N GLY A 46 -18.72 -14.56 -28.36
CA GLY A 46 -17.27 -14.62 -28.60
C GLY A 46 -16.72 -16.04 -28.70
N SER A 47 -15.47 -16.16 -29.17
CA SER A 47 -14.67 -17.38 -29.11
C SER A 47 -13.53 -17.21 -28.13
N ALA A 48 -13.28 -18.21 -27.28
CA ALA A 48 -12.16 -18.17 -26.35
C ALA A 48 -11.52 -19.56 -26.16
N ARG A 49 -10.19 -19.58 -26.01
CA ARG A 49 -9.40 -20.77 -25.67
C ARG A 49 -8.59 -20.54 -24.39
N LEU A 50 -8.34 -21.64 -23.67
CA LEU A 50 -7.46 -21.62 -22.50
C LEU A 50 -6.02 -21.84 -22.94
N VAL A 51 -5.10 -21.06 -22.36
CA VAL A 51 -3.66 -21.16 -22.60
C VAL A 51 -2.90 -21.13 -21.27
N SER A 52 -1.66 -21.63 -21.24
CA SER A 52 -0.80 -21.54 -20.05
C SER A 52 -0.06 -20.20 -19.96
N THR A 53 0.22 -19.60 -21.12
CA THR A 53 0.87 -18.30 -21.28
C THR A 53 0.27 -17.64 -22.53
N PRO A 54 0.23 -16.29 -22.60
CA PRO A 54 -0.13 -15.58 -23.81
C PRO A 54 0.66 -16.08 -25.03
N GLN A 55 -0.02 -16.31 -26.15
CA GLN A 55 0.59 -16.77 -27.40
C GLN A 55 0.40 -15.72 -28.50
N ASN A 56 -0.63 -15.86 -29.33
CA ASN A 56 -0.82 -15.02 -30.51
C ASN A 56 -2.31 -14.82 -30.78
N ALA A 57 -2.92 -13.98 -29.95
CA ALA A 57 -4.29 -13.52 -30.06
C ALA A 57 -4.35 -11.98 -30.03
N GLY A 58 -5.46 -11.41 -30.49
CA GLY A 58 -5.69 -9.96 -30.37
C GLY A 58 -5.94 -9.50 -28.94
N LEU A 59 -6.45 -10.40 -28.09
CA LEU A 59 -6.77 -10.16 -26.69
C LEU A 59 -6.42 -11.38 -25.82
N CYS A 60 -5.77 -11.17 -24.69
CA CYS A 60 -5.54 -12.19 -23.66
C CYS A 60 -5.99 -11.72 -22.28
N LEU A 61 -6.80 -12.53 -21.60
CA LEU A 61 -7.19 -12.34 -20.21
C LEU A 61 -6.23 -13.11 -19.30
N LEU A 62 -5.66 -12.42 -18.33
CA LEU A 62 -4.75 -12.98 -17.35
C LEU A 62 -5.49 -13.31 -16.05
N THR A 63 -5.52 -14.58 -15.68
CA THR A 63 -6.15 -15.08 -14.43
C THR A 63 -5.16 -15.23 -13.28
N GLU A 64 -3.90 -14.88 -13.47
CA GLU A 64 -2.82 -14.96 -12.48
C GLU A 64 -3.20 -14.22 -11.19
N GLY A 65 -3.84 -13.06 -11.29
CA GLY A 65 -4.36 -12.29 -10.15
C GLY A 65 -5.52 -12.93 -9.39
N LEU A 66 -6.08 -14.02 -9.91
CA LEU A 66 -7.15 -14.77 -9.25
C LEU A 66 -6.62 -16.02 -8.52
N THR A 67 -5.33 -16.32 -8.66
CA THR A 67 -4.70 -17.48 -8.00
C THR A 67 -4.74 -17.40 -6.48
N GLU A 68 -4.86 -18.55 -5.83
CA GLU A 68 -4.72 -18.65 -4.38
C GLU A 68 -3.24 -18.65 -3.97
N GLY A 69 -2.94 -18.18 -2.75
CA GLY A 69 -1.59 -18.19 -2.20
C GLY A 69 -1.05 -16.80 -1.85
N LEU A 70 0.28 -16.69 -1.73
CA LEU A 70 0.92 -15.43 -1.31
C LEU A 70 0.74 -14.34 -2.37
N LEU A 71 0.26 -13.17 -1.93
CA LEU A 71 0.01 -12.03 -2.80
C LEU A 71 1.24 -11.57 -3.59
N ALA A 72 2.44 -11.64 -3.00
CA ALA A 72 3.68 -11.32 -3.71
C ALA A 72 3.89 -12.22 -4.94
N ASN A 73 3.69 -13.54 -4.78
CA ASN A 73 3.81 -14.50 -5.88
C ASN A 73 2.74 -14.27 -6.95
N ARG A 74 1.48 -14.05 -6.54
CA ARG A 74 0.37 -13.73 -7.43
C ARG A 74 0.68 -12.54 -8.34
N HIS A 75 1.15 -11.43 -7.77
CA HIS A 75 1.45 -10.22 -8.53
C HIS A 75 2.69 -10.38 -9.42
N HIS A 76 3.70 -11.12 -8.95
CA HIS A 76 4.86 -11.47 -9.77
C HIS A 76 4.46 -12.36 -10.96
N MET A 77 3.61 -13.37 -10.76
CA MET A 77 3.06 -14.20 -11.85
C MET A 77 2.30 -13.36 -12.87
N ALA A 78 1.46 -12.43 -12.41
CA ALA A 78 0.76 -11.50 -13.29
C ALA A 78 1.74 -10.63 -14.10
N LEU A 79 2.82 -10.13 -13.48
CA LEU A 79 3.87 -9.39 -14.19
C LEU A 79 4.53 -10.23 -15.28
N GLN A 80 4.91 -11.46 -14.96
CA GLN A 80 5.54 -12.38 -15.93
C GLN A 80 4.60 -12.69 -17.09
N ALA A 81 3.31 -12.89 -16.82
CA ALA A 81 2.32 -13.10 -17.86
C ALA A 81 2.15 -11.86 -18.76
N ILE A 82 2.10 -10.64 -18.19
CA ILE A 82 2.07 -9.39 -18.97
C ILE A 82 3.31 -9.26 -19.85
N LEU A 83 4.51 -9.51 -19.30
CA LEU A 83 5.77 -9.43 -20.04
C LEU A 83 5.91 -10.47 -21.16
N SER A 84 5.21 -11.60 -21.04
CA SER A 84 5.22 -12.65 -22.06
C SER A 84 4.28 -12.39 -23.24
N ALA A 85 3.38 -11.42 -23.13
CA ALA A 85 2.46 -11.06 -24.20
C ALA A 85 3.18 -10.30 -25.33
N ASP A 86 2.79 -10.56 -26.58
CA ASP A 86 3.26 -9.78 -27.73
C ASP A 86 2.85 -8.31 -27.60
N GLY A 87 3.70 -7.38 -28.06
CA GLY A 87 3.47 -5.94 -27.91
C GLY A 87 2.20 -5.41 -28.59
N ASN A 88 1.63 -6.13 -29.56
CA ASN A 88 0.37 -5.75 -30.22
C ASN A 88 -0.88 -6.34 -29.52
N MET A 89 -0.67 -7.28 -28.60
CA MET A 89 -1.75 -7.94 -27.88
C MET A 89 -2.37 -6.98 -26.87
N ARG A 90 -3.70 -6.97 -26.81
CA ARG A 90 -4.40 -6.35 -25.70
C ARG A 90 -4.44 -7.31 -24.51
N VAL A 91 -3.90 -6.89 -23.39
CA VAL A 91 -3.84 -7.67 -22.16
C VAL A 91 -4.87 -7.15 -21.15
N VAL A 92 -5.65 -8.05 -20.56
CA VAL A 92 -6.62 -7.73 -19.51
C VAL A 92 -6.24 -8.50 -18.25
N ALA A 93 -5.67 -7.81 -17.26
CA ALA A 93 -5.25 -8.41 -15.99
C ALA A 93 -6.40 -8.42 -14.98
N LEU A 94 -6.80 -9.61 -14.53
CA LEU A 94 -7.90 -9.80 -13.57
C LEU A 94 -7.38 -9.83 -12.14
N ASP A 95 -8.16 -9.27 -11.21
CA ASP A 95 -7.86 -9.30 -9.77
C ASP A 95 -9.15 -9.15 -8.93
N ARG A 96 -9.03 -9.07 -7.61
CA ARG A 96 -10.13 -8.84 -6.67
C ARG A 96 -9.95 -7.51 -5.92
N ALA A 97 -10.92 -6.62 -6.04
CA ALA A 97 -10.99 -5.37 -5.27
C ALA A 97 -11.54 -5.57 -3.85
N SER A 98 -12.31 -6.64 -3.63
CA SER A 98 -12.77 -7.06 -2.31
C SER A 98 -12.92 -8.58 -2.27
N ALA A 99 -12.78 -9.17 -1.08
CA ALA A 99 -12.89 -10.61 -0.87
C ALA A 99 -13.17 -10.95 0.60
N PRO A 100 -13.73 -12.14 0.93
CA PRO A 100 -13.95 -12.55 2.31
C PRO A 100 -12.68 -12.50 3.18
N ALA A 101 -11.55 -12.96 2.64
CA ALA A 101 -10.24 -12.84 3.28
C ALA A 101 -9.42 -11.73 2.64
N LEU A 102 -8.70 -10.95 3.46
CA LEU A 102 -7.83 -9.87 2.97
C LEU A 102 -6.67 -10.40 2.10
N SER A 103 -6.26 -11.66 2.33
CA SER A 103 -5.26 -12.37 1.52
C SER A 103 -5.68 -12.55 0.06
N ASP A 104 -6.96 -12.42 -0.23
CA ASP A 104 -7.51 -12.70 -1.55
C ASP A 104 -7.77 -11.42 -2.35
N ILE A 105 -7.79 -10.27 -1.68
CA ILE A 105 -7.79 -8.94 -2.30
C ILE A 105 -6.45 -8.73 -2.97
N GLY A 106 -6.41 -8.15 -4.16
CA GLY A 106 -5.16 -7.77 -4.82
C GLY A 106 -5.03 -6.28 -5.08
N GLY A 107 -3.98 -5.94 -5.81
CA GLY A 107 -3.57 -4.58 -6.16
C GLY A 107 -2.96 -4.50 -7.57
N ILE A 108 -3.32 -5.42 -8.48
CA ILE A 108 -2.76 -5.49 -9.84
C ILE A 108 -2.98 -4.19 -10.64
N SER A 109 -4.02 -3.41 -10.33
CA SER A 109 -4.23 -2.10 -10.96
C SER A 109 -3.04 -1.15 -10.75
N GLY A 110 -2.42 -1.16 -9.57
CA GLY A 110 -1.20 -0.38 -9.29
C GLY A 110 -0.01 -0.84 -10.14
N LEU A 111 0.18 -2.15 -10.28
CA LEU A 111 1.20 -2.73 -11.18
C LEU A 111 0.97 -2.29 -12.62
N CYS A 112 -0.27 -2.40 -13.11
CA CYS A 112 -0.62 -2.07 -14.49
C CYS A 112 -0.37 -0.59 -14.81
N ARG A 113 -0.62 0.32 -13.86
CA ARG A 113 -0.32 1.76 -14.00
C ARG A 113 1.17 2.01 -14.20
N SER A 114 2.01 1.46 -13.32
CA SER A 114 3.47 1.56 -13.47
C SER A 114 3.97 0.90 -14.76
N PHE A 115 3.42 -0.25 -15.14
CA PHE A 115 3.80 -0.93 -16.37
C PHE A 115 3.53 -0.07 -17.61
N ARG A 116 2.37 0.61 -17.68
CA ARG A 116 2.04 1.50 -18.81
C ARG A 116 2.94 2.74 -18.88
N ILE A 117 3.49 3.21 -17.76
CA ILE A 117 4.51 4.27 -17.76
C ILE A 117 5.81 3.78 -18.41
N GLU A 118 6.25 2.58 -18.06
CA GLU A 118 7.47 1.97 -18.61
C GLU A 118 7.29 1.48 -20.06
N HIS A 119 6.05 1.18 -20.46
CA HIS A 119 5.69 0.73 -21.80
C HIS A 119 4.48 1.53 -22.36
N PRO A 120 4.67 2.77 -22.82
CA PRO A 120 3.58 3.65 -23.28
C PRO A 120 2.75 3.09 -24.45
N GLY A 121 3.31 2.17 -25.24
CA GLY A 121 2.60 1.49 -26.33
C GLY A 121 1.79 0.27 -25.90
N ALA A 122 1.90 -0.17 -24.65
CA ALA A 122 1.24 -1.38 -24.17
C ALA A 122 -0.27 -1.18 -24.01
N ARG A 123 -1.05 -2.12 -24.56
CA ARG A 123 -2.50 -2.14 -24.41
C ARG A 123 -2.90 -2.98 -23.21
N LEU A 124 -2.85 -2.37 -22.02
CA LEU A 124 -3.04 -3.07 -20.75
C LEU A 124 -4.24 -2.51 -19.97
N THR A 125 -5.25 -3.34 -19.75
CA THR A 125 -6.41 -3.06 -18.90
C THR A 125 -6.30 -3.85 -17.60
N SER A 126 -6.73 -3.29 -16.47
CA SER A 126 -6.96 -4.05 -15.24
C SER A 126 -8.45 -4.10 -14.89
N LEU A 127 -8.97 -5.28 -14.53
CA LEU A 127 -10.35 -5.48 -14.08
C LEU A 127 -10.33 -6.12 -12.68
N SER A 128 -10.67 -5.32 -11.67
CA SER A 128 -10.74 -5.78 -10.29
C SER A 128 -12.18 -6.07 -9.89
N MET A 129 -12.50 -7.32 -9.54
CA MET A 129 -13.86 -7.71 -9.17
C MET A 129 -14.11 -7.46 -7.69
N CYS A 130 -15.24 -6.83 -7.34
CA CYS A 130 -15.76 -6.91 -5.99
C CYS A 130 -16.30 -8.32 -5.75
N ALA A 131 -16.14 -8.82 -4.52
CA ALA A 131 -16.56 -10.18 -4.12
C ALA A 131 -17.95 -10.54 -4.71
N PRO A 132 -18.01 -11.46 -5.69
CA PRO A 132 -19.26 -11.84 -6.34
C PRO A 132 -20.06 -12.81 -5.44
N ALA A 133 -21.32 -13.07 -5.78
CA ALA A 133 -22.08 -14.12 -5.12
C ALA A 133 -21.54 -15.51 -5.51
N ASP A 134 -21.12 -15.69 -6.76
CA ASP A 134 -20.47 -16.89 -7.28
C ASP A 134 -19.54 -16.61 -8.49
N VAL A 135 -18.87 -17.66 -8.97
CA VAL A 135 -17.88 -17.59 -10.07
C VAL A 135 -18.50 -17.28 -11.43
N ASP A 136 -19.72 -17.73 -11.70
CA ASP A 136 -20.41 -17.55 -12.98
C ASP A 136 -20.87 -16.09 -13.14
N GLU A 137 -21.33 -15.49 -12.04
CA GLU A 137 -21.67 -14.08 -11.98
C GLU A 137 -20.44 -13.19 -12.25
N ALA A 138 -19.31 -13.48 -11.59
CA ALA A 138 -18.04 -12.80 -11.85
C ALA A 138 -17.59 -12.95 -13.31
N ALA A 139 -17.65 -14.16 -13.85
CA ALA A 139 -17.31 -14.45 -15.24
C ALA A 139 -18.18 -13.65 -16.23
N SER A 140 -19.48 -13.55 -15.96
CA SER A 140 -20.41 -12.75 -16.76
C SER A 140 -20.03 -11.27 -16.77
N ARG A 141 -19.70 -10.70 -15.60
CA ARG A 141 -19.26 -9.30 -15.49
C ARG A 141 -17.96 -9.05 -16.24
N VAL A 142 -17.00 -9.97 -16.15
CA VAL A 142 -15.73 -9.88 -16.90
C VAL A 142 -16.00 -9.87 -18.41
N ALA A 143 -16.75 -10.86 -18.91
CA ALA A 143 -17.06 -10.97 -20.34
C ALA A 143 -17.74 -9.70 -20.90
N ARG A 144 -18.70 -9.14 -20.15
CA ARG A 144 -19.42 -7.90 -20.53
C ARG A 144 -18.55 -6.65 -20.46
N SER A 145 -17.42 -6.69 -19.77
CA SER A 145 -16.51 -5.56 -19.59
C SER A 145 -15.37 -5.53 -20.62
N LEU A 146 -15.23 -6.55 -21.47
CA LEU A 146 -14.10 -6.66 -22.40
C LEU A 146 -14.05 -5.58 -23.48
N ASN A 147 -15.16 -4.88 -23.75
CA ASN A 147 -15.19 -3.77 -24.72
C ASN A 147 -14.76 -2.41 -24.14
N LEU A 148 -14.49 -2.32 -22.83
CA LEU A 148 -14.05 -1.07 -22.23
C LEU A 148 -12.71 -0.61 -22.84
N PRO A 149 -12.45 0.70 -22.94
CA PRO A 149 -11.12 1.22 -23.32
C PRO A 149 -10.01 0.77 -22.36
N ASP A 150 -8.75 0.86 -22.79
CA ASP A 150 -7.60 0.50 -21.96
C ASP A 150 -7.50 1.45 -20.74
N SER A 151 -7.76 0.92 -19.55
CA SER A 151 -7.73 1.64 -18.26
C SER A 151 -7.82 0.65 -17.09
N ASP A 152 -8.09 1.13 -15.88
CA ASP A 152 -8.33 0.33 -14.69
C ASP A 152 -9.77 0.48 -14.23
N TYR A 153 -10.48 -0.65 -14.07
CA TYR A 153 -11.89 -0.66 -13.68
C TYR A 153 -12.14 -1.59 -12.50
N THR A 154 -13.12 -1.20 -11.68
CA THR A 154 -13.66 -2.04 -10.62
C THR A 154 -15.05 -2.51 -11.00
N LEU A 155 -15.26 -3.83 -10.97
CA LEU A 155 -16.51 -4.49 -11.34
C LEU A 155 -17.36 -4.72 -10.09
N TYR A 156 -18.38 -3.88 -9.89
CA TYR A 156 -19.39 -4.03 -8.85
C TYR A 156 -20.53 -4.93 -9.33
N THR A 157 -21.55 -5.15 -8.50
CA THR A 157 -22.64 -6.07 -8.82
C THR A 157 -23.47 -5.64 -10.02
N ASP A 158 -23.81 -4.37 -10.08
CA ASP A 158 -24.73 -3.77 -11.04
C ASP A 158 -24.09 -2.71 -11.94
N GLU A 159 -22.82 -2.39 -11.68
CA GLU A 159 -22.13 -1.32 -12.36
C GLU A 159 -20.61 -1.51 -12.45
N ILE A 160 -20.02 -0.75 -13.36
CA ILE A 160 -18.58 -0.65 -13.52
C ILE A 160 -18.18 0.74 -13.03
N ARG A 161 -17.16 0.80 -12.19
CA ARG A 161 -16.62 2.06 -11.66
C ARG A 161 -15.16 2.26 -12.03
N GLN A 162 -14.76 3.52 -12.05
CA GLN A 162 -13.38 3.93 -12.22
C GLN A 162 -13.01 4.92 -11.12
N ASP A 163 -11.78 4.83 -10.64
CA ASP A 163 -11.25 5.81 -9.69
C ASP A 163 -10.89 7.12 -10.40
N VAL A 164 -11.35 8.24 -9.84
CA VAL A 164 -11.08 9.59 -10.34
C VAL A 164 -10.71 10.51 -9.18
N LEU A 165 -9.86 11.50 -9.45
CA LEU A 165 -9.57 12.55 -8.47
C LEU A 165 -10.78 13.48 -8.35
N GLY A 166 -11.32 13.59 -7.14
CA GLY A 166 -12.34 14.58 -6.79
C GLY A 166 -11.76 15.98 -6.64
N ASP A 167 -12.57 16.96 -6.24
CA ASP A 167 -12.07 18.34 -6.08
C ASP A 167 -11.03 18.47 -4.96
N SER A 168 -10.30 19.60 -4.99
CA SER A 168 -9.39 19.95 -3.89
C SER A 168 -10.18 20.13 -2.59
N LEU A 169 -9.72 19.45 -1.55
CA LEU A 169 -10.36 19.49 -0.24
C LEU A 169 -9.77 20.61 0.62
N LEU A 170 -10.65 21.33 1.31
CA LEU A 170 -10.28 22.21 2.42
C LEU A 170 -10.09 21.38 3.70
N PRO A 171 -9.32 21.87 4.68
CA PRO A 171 -9.24 21.23 5.99
C PRO A 171 -10.65 21.09 6.60
N PRO A 172 -11.02 19.89 7.08
CA PRO A 172 -12.29 19.67 7.74
C PRO A 172 -12.37 20.52 9.02
N PRO A 173 -13.57 20.96 9.41
CA PRO A 173 -13.75 21.64 10.69
C PRO A 173 -13.32 20.71 11.83
N ALA A 174 -12.64 21.26 12.84
CA ALA A 174 -12.28 20.50 14.02
C ALA A 174 -13.54 20.06 14.77
N HIS A 175 -13.65 18.78 15.11
CA HIS A 175 -14.68 18.29 16.01
C HIS A 175 -14.23 18.41 17.47
N GLU A 176 -15.16 18.80 18.36
CA GLU A 176 -14.90 18.76 19.81
C GLU A 176 -14.62 17.32 20.25
N GLY A 177 -13.54 17.15 21.02
CA GLY A 177 -12.85 15.88 21.21
C GLY A 177 -13.69 14.73 21.77
N ALA A 178 -13.31 13.50 21.41
CA ALA A 178 -13.88 12.30 21.98
C ALA A 178 -13.63 12.23 23.50
N SER A 179 -14.63 11.74 24.24
CA SER A 179 -14.62 11.63 25.71
C SER A 179 -13.61 10.60 26.27
N THR A 180 -13.06 9.72 25.42
CA THR A 180 -12.19 8.61 25.84
C THR A 180 -10.77 8.73 25.31
N SER A 181 -9.79 8.55 26.20
CA SER A 181 -8.37 8.50 25.89
C SER A 181 -8.04 7.33 24.94
N PRO A 182 -7.48 7.57 23.73
CA PRO A 182 -7.25 6.51 22.76
C PRO A 182 -6.00 5.68 23.06
N VAL A 183 -5.97 4.45 22.56
CA VAL A 183 -4.78 3.60 22.49
C VAL A 183 -4.46 3.35 21.03
N TRP A 184 -3.41 4.01 20.55
CA TRP A 184 -2.93 3.93 19.17
C TRP A 184 -1.87 2.84 19.02
N LEU A 185 -2.08 1.92 18.06
CA LEU A 185 -1.04 1.02 17.57
C LEU A 185 -0.53 1.54 16.23
N ILE A 186 0.77 1.81 16.13
CA ILE A 186 1.37 2.45 14.96
C ILE A 186 2.51 1.60 14.40
N SER A 187 2.29 0.92 13.28
CA SER A 187 3.35 0.19 12.57
C SER A 187 4.23 1.15 11.79
N GLY A 188 5.55 0.95 11.85
CA GLY A 188 6.51 1.90 11.29
C GLY A 188 6.55 3.24 12.04
N GLY A 189 5.99 3.31 13.25
CA GLY A 189 5.79 4.57 13.99
C GLY A 189 7.01 5.11 14.72
N GLY A 190 8.11 4.36 14.79
CA GLY A 190 9.29 4.79 15.54
C GLY A 190 10.13 5.86 14.85
N ARG A 191 10.06 5.96 13.50
CA ARG A 191 10.98 6.76 12.68
C ARG A 191 10.27 7.35 11.44
N GLY A 192 10.87 8.36 10.83
CA GLY A 192 10.41 8.94 9.56
C GLY A 192 9.03 9.59 9.63
N VAL A 193 8.34 9.64 8.48
CA VAL A 193 7.10 10.40 8.31
C VAL A 193 5.94 9.88 9.18
N THR A 194 5.87 8.56 9.40
CA THR A 194 4.85 7.95 10.27
C THR A 194 5.04 8.39 11.72
N ALA A 195 6.29 8.57 12.19
CA ALA A 195 6.57 9.11 13.52
C ALA A 195 6.12 10.56 13.65
N ASN A 196 6.31 11.39 12.62
CA ASN A 196 5.81 12.77 12.62
C ASN A 196 4.28 12.81 12.76
N CYS A 197 3.58 11.93 12.04
CA CYS A 197 2.13 11.75 12.16
C CYS A 197 1.70 11.27 13.55
N ALA A 198 2.47 10.37 14.19
CA ALA A 198 2.20 9.90 15.54
C ALA A 198 2.31 11.03 16.58
N VAL A 199 3.35 11.87 16.48
CA VAL A 199 3.53 13.04 17.35
C VAL A 199 2.37 14.03 17.18
N GLU A 200 1.93 14.29 15.95
CA GLU A 200 0.80 15.19 15.70
C GLU A 200 -0.53 14.61 16.23
N LEU A 201 -0.75 13.30 16.13
CA LEU A 201 -1.90 12.67 16.79
C LEU A 201 -1.83 12.79 18.32
N ALA A 202 -0.64 12.65 18.91
CA ALA A 202 -0.45 12.79 20.34
C ALA A 202 -0.75 14.21 20.83
N ASN A 203 -0.40 15.23 20.06
CA ASN A 203 -0.75 16.63 20.34
C ASN A 203 -2.26 16.87 20.38
N ARG A 204 -3.03 16.13 19.57
CA ARG A 204 -4.47 16.37 19.39
C ARG A 204 -5.36 15.49 20.24
N THR A 205 -4.89 14.28 20.54
CA THR A 205 -5.73 13.24 21.15
C THR A 205 -5.24 12.80 22.53
N GLY A 206 -3.98 13.11 22.89
CA GLY A 206 -3.35 12.52 24.07
C GLY A 206 -3.40 10.98 24.03
N GLY A 207 -3.49 10.35 25.19
CA GLY A 207 -3.65 8.90 25.30
C GLY A 207 -2.34 8.13 25.20
N SER A 208 -2.42 6.91 24.67
CA SER A 208 -1.32 5.95 24.68
C SER A 208 -0.90 5.54 23.28
N PHE A 209 0.40 5.53 23.00
CA PHE A 209 0.98 5.24 21.69
C PHE A 209 1.93 4.05 21.77
N ILE A 210 1.55 2.96 21.11
CA ILE A 210 2.39 1.77 20.91
C ILE A 210 2.99 1.86 19.51
N LEU A 211 4.30 2.11 19.44
CA LEU A 211 5.05 2.25 18.19
C LEU A 211 5.75 0.93 17.87
N LEU A 212 5.46 0.33 16.72
CA LEU A 212 6.12 -0.90 16.25
C LEU A 212 7.17 -0.58 15.20
N GLY A 213 8.33 -1.24 15.27
CA GLY A 213 9.36 -1.16 14.24
C GLY A 213 10.40 -2.26 14.38
N ARG A 214 11.24 -2.46 13.36
CA ARG A 214 12.30 -3.48 13.39
C ARG A 214 13.64 -2.98 13.93
N SER A 215 13.82 -1.66 14.02
CA SER A 215 15.10 -1.07 14.43
C SER A 215 15.32 -1.27 15.94
N ASP A 216 16.54 -1.67 16.30
CA ASP A 216 16.96 -1.72 17.70
C ASP A 216 17.04 -0.29 18.27
N MET A 217 16.56 -0.09 19.49
CA MET A 217 16.81 1.16 20.23
C MET A 217 18.21 1.09 20.86
N THR A 218 19.24 1.13 20.02
CA THR A 218 20.64 1.02 20.46
C THR A 218 21.04 2.27 21.24
N GLU A 219 21.56 2.08 22.45
CA GLU A 219 22.04 3.18 23.28
C GLU A 219 23.31 3.82 22.72
N TRP A 220 23.44 5.12 22.95
CA TRP A 220 24.61 5.87 22.52
C TRP A 220 25.79 5.56 23.45
N PRO A 221 26.98 5.22 22.92
CA PRO A 221 28.14 4.97 23.79
C PRO A 221 28.55 6.25 24.53
N ASP A 222 28.80 6.17 25.84
CA ASP A 222 29.15 7.32 26.70
C ASP A 222 30.34 8.16 26.22
N TRP A 223 31.23 7.55 25.44
CA TRP A 223 32.44 8.20 24.94
C TRP A 223 32.26 8.89 23.59
N LEU A 224 31.13 8.64 22.93
CA LEU A 224 30.84 9.16 21.61
C LEU A 224 29.88 10.33 21.78
N GLU A 225 30.26 11.51 21.31
CA GLU A 225 29.32 12.63 21.30
C GLU A 225 28.13 12.33 20.39
N PRO A 226 26.90 12.73 20.76
CA PRO A 226 25.75 12.64 19.88
C PRO A 226 26.01 13.36 18.56
N GLU A 227 25.80 12.65 17.46
CA GLU A 227 26.05 13.13 16.10
C GLU A 227 24.89 12.73 15.21
N THR A 228 24.49 13.61 14.30
CA THR A 228 23.38 13.38 13.36
C THR A 228 23.87 13.15 11.93
N ASP A 229 25.06 13.63 11.59
CA ASP A 229 25.67 13.40 10.28
C ASP A 229 26.31 12.00 10.21
N LEU A 230 25.81 11.17 9.30
CA LEU A 230 26.29 9.79 9.14
C LEU A 230 27.77 9.73 8.74
N LYS A 231 28.30 10.72 8.01
CA LYS A 231 29.70 10.72 7.59
C LYS A 231 30.62 11.05 8.79
N ALA A 232 30.28 12.06 9.58
CA ALA A 232 30.97 12.42 10.81
C ALA A 232 30.95 11.27 11.82
N LEU A 233 29.78 10.65 12.02
CA LEU A 233 29.61 9.50 12.92
C LEU A 233 30.49 8.31 12.51
N ARG A 234 30.53 7.97 11.22
CA ARG A 234 31.42 6.92 10.71
C ARG A 234 32.88 7.24 10.95
N SER A 235 33.28 8.51 10.77
CA SER A 235 34.65 8.95 11.04
C SER A 235 35.02 8.80 12.53
N ALA A 236 34.12 9.22 13.44
CA ALA A 236 34.31 9.09 14.88
C ALA A 236 34.42 7.62 15.33
N LEU A 237 33.56 6.75 14.81
CA LEU A 237 33.60 5.31 15.08
C LEU A 237 34.88 4.67 14.54
N ALA A 238 35.30 5.00 13.31
CA ALA A 238 36.54 4.48 12.73
C ALA A 238 37.78 4.86 13.55
N LYS A 239 37.87 6.13 14.00
CA LYS A 239 38.95 6.62 14.87
C LYS A 239 39.02 5.89 16.21
N ASN A 240 37.90 5.32 16.67
CA ASN A 240 37.78 4.63 17.95
C ASN A 240 37.55 3.11 17.81
N SER A 241 37.80 2.54 16.63
CA SER A 241 37.60 1.11 16.32
C SER A 241 38.48 0.14 17.13
N THR A 242 39.50 0.66 17.82
CA THR A 242 40.35 -0.12 18.74
C THR A 242 39.70 -0.35 20.11
N ARG A 243 38.62 0.36 20.44
CA ARG A 243 37.89 0.17 21.70
C ARG A 243 37.23 -1.21 21.77
N PRO A 244 37.14 -1.83 22.95
CA PRO A 244 36.45 -3.11 23.13
C PRO A 244 34.99 -3.04 22.62
N GLY A 245 34.55 -4.09 21.92
CA GLY A 245 33.17 -4.21 21.41
C GLY A 245 32.84 -3.34 20.19
N MET A 246 33.78 -2.54 19.68
CA MET A 246 33.53 -1.68 18.52
C MET A 246 33.71 -2.39 17.18
N PRO A 247 32.91 -2.02 16.15
CA PRO A 247 33.07 -2.54 14.81
C PRO A 247 34.42 -2.12 14.22
N LYS A 248 35.08 -3.05 13.53
CA LYS A 248 36.42 -2.82 12.97
C LYS A 248 36.39 -2.62 11.46
N LYS A 249 35.48 -3.31 10.76
CA LYS A 249 35.39 -3.22 9.30
C LYS A 249 34.51 -2.04 8.87
N PRO A 250 34.79 -1.37 7.75
CA PRO A 250 33.99 -0.25 7.27
C PRO A 250 32.48 -0.54 7.16
N VAL A 251 32.11 -1.74 6.68
CA VAL A 251 30.71 -2.17 6.56
C VAL A 251 30.05 -2.34 7.94
N GLU A 252 30.79 -2.85 8.92
CA GLU A 252 30.29 -2.99 10.30
C GLU A 252 30.14 -1.62 10.97
N ILE A 253 31.09 -0.70 10.71
CA ILE A 253 31.05 0.68 11.20
C ILE A 253 29.83 1.43 10.63
N ASP A 254 29.60 1.35 9.32
CA ASP A 254 28.44 1.98 8.67
C ASP A 254 27.13 1.41 9.23
N ARG A 255 27.04 0.09 9.39
CA ARG A 255 25.89 -0.57 10.01
C ARG A 255 25.64 -0.09 11.44
N PHE A 256 26.69 -0.03 12.26
CA PHE A 256 26.58 0.41 13.65
C PHE A 256 26.20 1.89 13.75
N ALA A 257 26.79 2.75 12.92
CA ALA A 257 26.44 4.16 12.84
C ALA A 257 24.95 4.35 12.54
N ARG A 258 24.41 3.62 11.55
CA ARG A 258 22.97 3.66 11.22
C ARG A 258 22.08 3.14 12.35
N LYS A 259 22.52 2.12 13.09
CA LYS A 259 21.80 1.63 14.28
C LYS A 259 21.72 2.69 15.38
N LEU A 260 22.82 3.39 15.66
CA LEU A 260 22.85 4.49 16.63
C LEU A 260 21.91 5.63 16.24
N LEU A 261 21.98 6.09 14.98
CA LEU A 261 21.07 7.13 14.48
C LEU A 261 19.60 6.69 14.56
N ALA A 262 19.29 5.44 14.19
CA ALA A 262 17.94 4.91 14.27
C ALA A 262 17.43 4.86 15.72
N GLY A 263 18.25 4.41 16.66
CA GLY A 263 17.91 4.38 18.09
C GLY A 263 17.67 5.78 18.66
N ALA A 264 18.53 6.74 18.30
CA ALA A 264 18.38 8.14 18.70
C ALA A 264 17.09 8.77 18.13
N GLU A 265 16.76 8.49 16.87
CA GLU A 265 15.51 8.95 16.24
C GLU A 265 14.27 8.38 16.96
N ILE A 266 14.28 7.08 17.29
CA ILE A 266 13.20 6.45 18.07
C ILE A 266 13.04 7.11 19.45
N ALA A 267 14.14 7.29 20.17
CA ALA A 267 14.13 7.93 21.48
C ALA A 267 13.61 9.37 21.40
N SER A 268 13.94 10.11 20.33
CA SER A 268 13.40 11.44 20.07
C SER A 268 11.90 11.42 19.81
N THR A 269 11.40 10.45 19.04
CA THR A 269 9.96 10.27 18.79
C THR A 269 9.21 10.01 20.09
N ILE A 270 9.70 9.09 20.94
CA ILE A 270 9.10 8.78 22.25
C ILE A 270 9.02 10.04 23.10
N LYS A 271 10.14 10.76 23.27
CA LYS A 271 10.19 12.01 24.05
C LYS A 271 9.24 13.08 23.51
N SER A 272 9.09 13.17 22.19
CA SER A 272 8.19 14.15 21.56
C SER A 272 6.72 13.84 21.83
N ILE A 273 6.34 12.56 21.87
CA ILE A 273 4.99 12.13 22.27
C ILE A 273 4.78 12.35 23.78
N GLU A 274 5.76 11.98 24.61
CA GLU A 274 5.68 12.17 26.07
C GLU A 274 5.58 13.65 26.46
N ALA A 275 6.22 14.55 25.70
CA ALA A 275 6.13 15.99 25.90
C ALA A 275 4.72 16.55 25.68
N THR A 276 3.82 15.84 24.99
CA THR A 276 2.40 16.22 24.86
C THR A 276 1.56 15.80 26.06
N GLY A 277 2.14 15.04 27.01
CA GLY A 277 1.45 14.41 28.12
C GLY A 277 0.89 13.01 27.79
N ALA A 278 1.08 12.52 26.57
CA ALA A 278 0.71 11.18 26.16
C ALA A 278 1.73 10.12 26.66
N TYR A 279 1.29 8.87 26.77
CA TYR A 279 2.17 7.73 27.01
C TYR A 279 2.73 7.21 25.68
N ALA A 280 4.03 6.90 25.62
CA ALA A 280 4.65 6.30 24.44
C ALA A 280 5.44 5.04 24.81
N ARG A 281 5.29 4.00 24.00
CA ARG A 281 6.08 2.78 24.09
C ARG A 281 6.50 2.31 22.72
N TYR A 282 7.82 2.24 22.50
CA TYR A 282 8.37 1.58 21.34
C TYR A 282 8.55 0.09 21.61
N VAL A 283 8.18 -0.74 20.64
CA VAL A 283 8.39 -2.18 20.66
C VAL A 283 9.07 -2.59 19.37
N GLN A 284 10.25 -3.17 19.54
CA GLN A 284 10.95 -3.81 18.46
C GLN A 284 10.23 -5.11 18.10
N ALA A 285 9.61 -5.15 16.92
CA ALA A 285 8.88 -6.32 16.43
C ALA A 285 8.98 -6.41 14.90
N ASP A 286 9.08 -7.63 14.39
CA ASP A 286 8.80 -7.91 12.99
C ASP A 286 7.31 -8.23 12.84
N ILE A 287 6.59 -7.36 12.13
CA ILE A 287 5.15 -7.52 11.89
C ILE A 287 4.84 -8.66 10.90
N GLY A 288 5.86 -9.24 10.25
CA GLY A 288 5.72 -10.46 9.45
C GLY A 288 5.67 -11.75 10.30
N ASP A 289 6.08 -11.72 11.57
CA ASP A 289 6.01 -12.87 12.47
C ASP A 289 4.68 -12.86 13.24
N ARG A 290 3.69 -13.59 12.73
CA ARG A 290 2.34 -13.68 13.31
C ARG A 290 2.34 -14.18 14.75
N ALA A 291 3.16 -15.18 15.08
CA ALA A 291 3.14 -15.78 16.41
C ALA A 291 3.75 -14.84 17.46
N SER A 292 4.91 -14.26 17.11
CA SER A 292 5.59 -13.28 17.96
C SER A 292 4.75 -12.01 18.14
N LEU A 293 4.16 -11.49 17.05
CA LEU A 293 3.34 -10.29 17.12
C LEU A 293 2.08 -10.50 17.96
N ARG A 294 1.41 -11.65 17.83
CA ARG A 294 0.23 -11.98 18.65
C ARG A 294 0.55 -12.00 20.14
N SER A 295 1.65 -12.64 20.52
CA SER A 295 2.11 -12.70 21.92
C SER A 295 2.44 -11.30 22.47
N THR A 296 3.16 -10.52 21.65
CA THR A 296 3.56 -9.15 21.96
C THR A 296 2.35 -8.24 22.17
N LEU A 297 1.41 -8.23 21.22
CA LEU A 297 0.19 -7.41 21.31
C LEU A 297 -0.71 -7.85 22.47
N ALA A 298 -0.83 -9.15 22.75
CA ALA A 298 -1.59 -9.62 23.90
C ALA A 298 -1.01 -9.12 25.24
N THR A 299 0.32 -8.99 25.33
CA THR A 299 0.99 -8.43 26.51
C THR A 299 0.73 -6.92 26.60
N LEU A 300 0.92 -6.20 25.50
CA LEU A 300 0.72 -4.74 25.46
C LEU A 300 -0.72 -4.33 25.73
N VAL A 301 -1.70 -5.09 25.24
CA VAL A 301 -3.13 -4.82 25.50
C VAL A 301 -3.45 -4.98 26.99
N LYS A 302 -2.80 -5.91 27.70
CA LYS A 302 -2.95 -6.05 29.16
C LYS A 302 -2.30 -4.90 29.93
N GLU A 303 -1.18 -4.38 29.43
CA GLU A 303 -0.41 -3.32 30.10
C GLU A 303 -0.99 -1.91 29.84
N VAL A 304 -1.41 -1.64 28.60
CA VAL A 304 -1.76 -0.28 28.12
C VAL A 304 -3.27 -0.11 27.93
N GLY A 305 -3.99 -1.19 27.61
CA GLY A 305 -5.42 -1.19 27.29
C GLY A 305 -5.74 -1.68 25.88
N ALA A 306 -7.03 -1.83 25.59
CA ALA A 306 -7.50 -2.26 24.27
C ALA A 306 -7.14 -1.22 23.20
N VAL A 307 -6.60 -1.67 22.06
CA VAL A 307 -6.29 -0.80 20.92
C VAL A 307 -7.58 -0.24 20.33
N THR A 308 -7.67 1.09 20.25
CA THR A 308 -8.83 1.80 19.68
C THR A 308 -8.51 2.53 18.39
N GLY A 309 -7.23 2.70 18.06
CA GLY A 309 -6.77 3.29 16.81
C GLY A 309 -5.60 2.52 16.20
N LEU A 310 -5.64 2.29 14.89
CA LEU A 310 -4.56 1.65 14.14
C LEU A 310 -4.01 2.62 13.09
N VAL A 311 -2.70 2.79 13.05
CA VAL A 311 -2.00 3.45 11.94
C VAL A 311 -0.99 2.48 11.35
N HIS A 312 -1.15 2.16 10.08
CA HIS A 312 -0.25 1.26 9.36
C HIS A 312 0.67 2.03 8.42
N GLY A 313 1.85 2.38 8.92
CA GLY A 313 2.89 3.12 8.22
C GLY A 313 4.12 2.30 7.84
N ALA A 314 4.14 1.00 8.15
CA ALA A 314 5.27 0.14 7.83
C ALA A 314 5.40 -0.10 6.32
N GLY A 315 6.60 0.08 5.78
CA GLY A 315 6.89 -0.15 4.38
C GLY A 315 8.39 -0.11 4.10
N VAL A 316 8.78 -0.69 2.97
CA VAL A 316 10.11 -0.57 2.37
C VAL A 316 9.97 -0.47 0.86
N LEU A 317 11.02 0.00 0.19
CA LEU A 317 11.13 0.03 -1.26
C LEU A 317 12.01 -1.11 -1.74
N SER A 318 11.78 -1.55 -2.99
CA SER A 318 12.62 -2.47 -3.73
C SER A 318 12.43 -2.14 -5.21
N ASP A 319 12.90 -0.96 -5.58
CA ASP A 319 12.64 -0.36 -6.89
C ASP A 319 13.45 -1.07 -7.98
N GLY A 320 12.86 -1.18 -9.16
CA GLY A 320 13.43 -1.82 -10.33
C GLY A 320 12.44 -1.75 -11.49
N LEU A 321 12.96 -1.65 -12.72
CA LEU A 321 12.13 -1.69 -13.92
C LEU A 321 11.36 -3.00 -13.97
N VAL A 322 10.19 -3.01 -14.60
CA VAL A 322 9.32 -4.18 -14.72
C VAL A 322 10.04 -5.40 -15.29
N SER A 323 11.02 -5.20 -16.19
CA SER A 323 11.85 -6.26 -16.77
C SER A 323 12.87 -6.87 -15.81
N THR A 324 13.11 -6.25 -14.66
CA THR A 324 14.12 -6.64 -13.67
C THR A 324 13.54 -7.04 -12.31
N LEU A 325 12.27 -6.74 -12.06
CA LEU A 325 11.60 -7.12 -10.82
C LEU A 325 11.41 -8.64 -10.75
N ASP A 326 12.02 -9.24 -9.74
CA ASP A 326 11.87 -10.65 -9.40
C ASP A 326 10.90 -10.87 -8.23
N LEU A 327 10.62 -12.13 -7.91
CA LEU A 327 9.74 -12.49 -6.79
C LEU A 327 10.22 -11.88 -5.46
N GLN A 328 11.53 -11.89 -5.21
CA GLN A 328 12.11 -11.34 -3.99
C GLN A 328 11.84 -9.84 -3.84
N SER A 329 11.83 -9.10 -4.95
CA SER A 329 11.47 -7.68 -4.99
C SER A 329 10.01 -7.45 -4.60
N PHE A 330 9.10 -8.33 -5.01
CA PHE A 330 7.70 -8.30 -4.55
C PHE A 330 7.58 -8.68 -3.07
N GLU A 331 8.20 -9.78 -2.64
CA GLU A 331 8.15 -10.25 -1.25
C GLU A 331 8.66 -9.18 -0.28
N THR A 332 9.75 -8.51 -0.62
CA THR A 332 10.36 -7.44 0.19
C THR A 332 9.37 -6.30 0.45
N VAL A 333 8.66 -5.85 -0.59
CA VAL A 333 7.71 -4.74 -0.49
C VAL A 333 6.38 -5.15 0.15
N PHE A 334 5.89 -6.34 -0.20
CA PHE A 334 4.61 -6.87 0.29
C PHE A 334 4.69 -7.27 1.77
N ALA A 335 5.84 -7.73 2.26
CA ALA A 335 5.97 -8.21 3.64
C ALA A 335 5.50 -7.20 4.70
N PRO A 336 6.03 -5.97 4.78
CA PRO A 336 5.58 -5.01 5.78
C PRO A 336 4.22 -4.39 5.46
N LYS A 337 3.91 -4.14 4.18
CA LYS A 337 2.69 -3.41 3.79
C LYS A 337 1.45 -4.28 3.81
N VAL A 338 1.54 -5.46 3.20
CA VAL A 338 0.42 -6.35 2.94
C VAL A 338 0.29 -7.37 4.07
N MET A 339 1.28 -8.27 4.17
CA MET A 339 1.26 -9.33 5.18
C MET A 339 1.25 -8.75 6.60
N GLY A 340 2.04 -7.71 6.86
CA GLY A 340 2.08 -7.02 8.14
C GLY A 340 0.74 -6.44 8.58
N LEU A 341 -0.03 -5.82 7.67
CA LEU A 341 -1.36 -5.31 8.00
C LEU A 341 -2.35 -6.44 8.30
N GLU A 342 -2.35 -7.48 7.46
CA GLU A 342 -3.21 -8.65 7.65
C GLU A 342 -2.97 -9.30 9.02
N ILE A 343 -1.70 -9.49 9.38
CA ILE A 343 -1.30 -10.07 10.67
C ILE A 343 -1.76 -9.16 11.82
N ILE A 344 -1.51 -7.85 11.76
CA ILE A 344 -1.94 -6.90 12.80
C ILE A 344 -3.46 -6.97 12.98
N LEU A 345 -4.24 -6.84 11.90
CA LEU A 345 -5.70 -6.87 11.96
C LEU A 345 -6.25 -8.20 12.48
N SER A 346 -5.54 -9.32 12.26
CA SER A 346 -5.91 -10.63 12.80
C SER A 346 -5.64 -10.77 14.31
N CYS A 347 -4.76 -9.93 14.87
CA CYS A 347 -4.39 -9.94 16.29
C CYS A 347 -5.22 -8.97 17.15
N LEU A 348 -5.96 -8.06 16.53
CA LEU A 348 -6.77 -7.05 17.22
C LEU A 348 -8.25 -7.42 17.26
N ASP A 349 -8.96 -6.98 18.30
CA ASP A 349 -10.42 -6.97 18.27
C ASP A 349 -10.89 -5.80 17.41
N LYS A 350 -11.37 -6.09 16.21
CA LYS A 350 -11.82 -5.05 15.26
C LYS A 350 -12.95 -4.19 15.84
N ARG A 351 -13.76 -4.71 16.78
CA ARG A 351 -14.90 -3.99 17.37
C ARG A 351 -14.47 -2.86 18.31
N SER A 352 -13.22 -2.86 18.80
CA SER A 352 -12.70 -1.76 19.60
C SER A 352 -12.11 -0.64 18.75
N LEU A 353 -11.88 -0.86 17.44
CA LEU A 353 -11.26 0.12 16.56
C LEU A 353 -12.26 1.21 16.16
N SER A 354 -11.96 2.42 16.59
CA SER A 354 -12.64 3.66 16.17
C SER A 354 -11.94 4.31 14.98
N HIS A 355 -10.64 4.08 14.79
CA HIS A 355 -9.85 4.69 13.72
C HIS A 355 -8.91 3.67 13.09
N ILE A 356 -8.81 3.69 11.75
CA ILE A 356 -7.81 2.93 10.99
C ILE A 356 -7.25 3.87 9.92
N ALA A 357 -5.94 4.06 9.92
CA ALA A 357 -5.24 4.80 8.87
C ALA A 357 -4.20 3.95 8.16
N LEU A 358 -4.25 3.93 6.83
CA LEU A 358 -3.32 3.19 5.99
C LEU A 358 -2.44 4.17 5.20
N PHE A 359 -1.12 4.02 5.30
CA PHE A 359 -0.18 4.83 4.52
C PHE A 359 0.08 4.14 3.18
N SER A 360 -0.76 4.52 2.23
CA SER A 360 -0.63 4.19 0.82
C SER A 360 0.34 5.17 0.12
N SER A 361 0.35 5.19 -1.20
CA SER A 361 1.24 6.01 -2.02
C SER A 361 0.49 6.56 -3.23
N ALA A 362 0.85 7.76 -3.69
CA ALA A 362 0.40 8.33 -4.95
C ALA A 362 0.76 7.42 -6.14
N SER A 363 1.84 6.62 -6.05
CA SER A 363 2.19 5.60 -7.04
C SER A 363 1.10 4.54 -7.24
N ALA A 364 0.25 4.27 -6.24
CA ALA A 364 -0.90 3.37 -6.41
C ALA A 364 -1.95 3.96 -7.35
N VAL A 365 -2.03 5.29 -7.45
CA VAL A 365 -3.07 6.02 -8.20
C VAL A 365 -2.58 6.38 -9.59
N PHE A 366 -1.33 6.86 -9.70
CA PHE A 366 -0.76 7.32 -10.95
C PHE A 366 0.16 6.30 -11.61
N GLY A 367 0.63 5.29 -10.87
CA GLY A 367 1.82 4.53 -11.24
C GLY A 367 3.09 5.32 -10.94
N ASN A 368 4.22 4.65 -11.02
CA ASN A 368 5.54 5.27 -11.09
C ASN A 368 6.54 4.29 -11.72
N GLU A 369 7.43 4.84 -12.55
CA GLU A 369 8.51 4.11 -13.19
C GLU A 369 9.39 3.43 -12.13
N GLY A 370 9.71 2.15 -12.33
CA GLY A 370 10.54 1.35 -11.44
C GLY A 370 9.83 0.89 -10.15
N GLN A 371 8.52 1.12 -10.02
CA GLN A 371 7.80 0.89 -8.77
C GLN A 371 6.53 0.07 -8.94
N ALA A 372 6.47 -0.84 -9.92
CA ALA A 372 5.28 -1.65 -10.17
C ALA A 372 4.89 -2.54 -8.98
N ASN A 373 5.86 -3.13 -8.27
CA ASN A 373 5.63 -3.87 -7.02
C ASN A 373 5.11 -2.97 -5.89
N TYR A 374 5.67 -1.77 -5.74
CA TYR A 374 5.27 -0.80 -4.71
C TYR A 374 3.89 -0.20 -4.99
N ALA A 375 3.61 0.18 -6.23
CA ALA A 375 2.29 0.63 -6.67
C ALA A 375 1.23 -0.45 -6.39
N ALA A 376 1.54 -1.72 -6.66
CA ALA A 376 0.64 -2.84 -6.39
C ALA A 376 0.33 -3.01 -4.89
N ALA A 377 1.35 -3.02 -4.04
CA ALA A 377 1.17 -3.16 -2.59
C ALA A 377 0.33 -2.01 -1.99
N ASN A 378 0.47 -0.80 -2.52
CA ASN A 378 -0.30 0.36 -2.06
C ASN A 378 -1.72 0.40 -2.68
N ALA A 379 -1.92 -0.11 -3.90
CA ALA A 379 -3.25 -0.32 -4.47
C ALA A 379 -4.05 -1.35 -3.65
N TRP A 380 -3.39 -2.41 -3.17
CA TRP A 380 -3.99 -3.34 -2.21
C TRP A 380 -4.46 -2.64 -0.93
N LEU A 381 -3.65 -1.75 -0.33
CA LEU A 381 -4.06 -0.98 0.85
C LEU A 381 -5.31 -0.13 0.57
N ASN A 382 -5.41 0.45 -0.62
CA ASN A 382 -6.59 1.24 -1.01
C ASN A 382 -7.85 0.38 -1.10
N ASN A 383 -7.74 -0.82 -1.66
CA ASN A 383 -8.83 -1.79 -1.73
C ASN A 383 -9.26 -2.27 -0.33
N VAL A 384 -8.29 -2.59 0.53
CA VAL A 384 -8.54 -2.95 1.94
C VAL A 384 -9.22 -1.82 2.70
N ALA A 385 -8.82 -0.56 2.50
CA ALA A 385 -9.46 0.58 3.15
C ALA A 385 -10.95 0.68 2.81
N ILE A 386 -11.32 0.52 1.52
CA ILE A 386 -12.71 0.53 1.08
C ILE A 386 -13.49 -0.63 1.70
N GLN A 387 -12.91 -1.84 1.73
CA GLN A 387 -13.56 -3.00 2.35
C GLN A 387 -13.75 -2.82 3.86
N LEU A 388 -12.75 -2.29 4.58
CA LEU A 388 -12.86 -2.00 6.01
C LEU A 388 -13.90 -0.92 6.28
N ALA A 389 -13.90 0.18 5.53
CA ALA A 389 -14.91 1.23 5.68
C ALA A 389 -16.34 0.71 5.44
N THR A 390 -16.51 -0.19 4.47
CA THR A 390 -17.81 -0.80 4.16
C THR A 390 -18.26 -1.78 5.25
N SER A 391 -17.33 -2.58 5.80
CA SER A 391 -17.64 -3.61 6.80
C SER A 391 -17.65 -3.12 8.25
N MET A 392 -17.11 -1.92 8.51
CA MET A 392 -17.01 -1.29 9.83
C MET A 392 -17.48 0.17 9.73
N PRO A 393 -18.79 0.43 9.51
CA PRO A 393 -19.31 1.77 9.21
C PRO A 393 -19.07 2.79 10.35
N ASP A 394 -19.02 2.32 11.59
CA ASP A 394 -18.75 3.14 12.79
C ASP A 394 -17.24 3.43 13.00
N THR A 395 -16.36 2.85 12.18
CA THR A 395 -14.92 3.05 12.24
C THR A 395 -14.48 4.07 11.19
N GLN A 396 -13.70 5.04 11.61
CA GLN A 396 -13.09 6.03 10.74
C GLN A 396 -11.90 5.42 9.99
N VAL A 397 -12.12 4.93 8.77
CA VAL A 397 -11.09 4.27 7.96
C VAL A 397 -10.58 5.21 6.86
N LYS A 398 -9.29 5.55 6.88
CA LYS A 398 -8.65 6.42 5.88
C LYS A 398 -7.45 5.72 5.21
N SER A 399 -7.30 5.87 3.90
CA SER A 399 -6.09 5.56 3.15
C SER A 399 -5.50 6.82 2.55
N PHE A 400 -4.22 7.06 2.82
CA PHE A 400 -3.50 8.23 2.35
C PHE A 400 -2.53 7.82 1.24
N CYS A 401 -2.87 8.14 -0.01
CA CYS A 401 -2.00 8.01 -1.16
C CYS A 401 -1.01 9.18 -1.17
N TRP A 402 0.05 9.04 -0.37
CA TRP A 402 1.05 10.09 -0.18
C TRP A 402 1.92 10.28 -1.42
N GLY A 403 2.05 11.55 -1.85
CA GLY A 403 3.14 12.04 -2.68
C GLY A 403 4.47 12.06 -1.92
N PRO A 404 5.55 12.55 -2.54
CA PRO A 404 6.88 12.50 -1.94
C PRO A 404 6.99 13.49 -0.77
N TRP A 405 7.66 13.08 0.31
CA TRP A 405 7.89 13.91 1.48
C TRP A 405 9.33 14.42 1.52
N HIS A 406 9.57 15.54 2.21
CA HIS A 406 10.91 15.94 2.61
C HIS A 406 11.47 14.98 3.67
N GLY A 407 12.35 14.08 3.24
CA GLY A 407 12.95 13.03 4.06
C GLY A 407 12.12 11.73 4.08
N GLY A 408 12.39 10.86 5.06
CA GLY A 408 11.80 9.52 5.08
C GLY A 408 12.47 8.60 4.07
N MET A 409 11.71 8.08 3.10
CA MET A 409 12.23 7.23 2.01
C MET A 409 12.81 8.04 0.84
N VAL A 410 12.59 9.36 0.82
CA VAL A 410 13.13 10.25 -0.23
C VAL A 410 14.44 10.84 0.26
N ASP A 411 15.53 10.48 -0.41
CA ASP A 411 16.84 11.09 -0.21
C ASP A 411 17.01 12.35 -1.07
N ASP A 412 18.14 13.05 -0.93
CA ASP A 412 18.38 14.31 -1.63
C ASP A 412 18.44 14.16 -3.16
N ALA A 413 18.83 12.99 -3.67
CA ALA A 413 18.88 12.74 -5.11
C ALA A 413 17.47 12.52 -5.66
N LEU A 414 16.67 11.71 -4.97
CA LEU A 414 15.28 11.43 -5.35
C LEU A 414 14.40 12.68 -5.20
N ALA A 415 14.65 13.51 -4.19
CA ALA A 415 13.99 14.81 -4.01
C ALA A 415 14.18 15.74 -5.23
N ARG A 416 15.38 15.76 -5.81
CA ARG A 416 15.66 16.54 -7.03
C ARG A 416 14.90 16.00 -8.22
N MET A 417 14.88 14.68 -8.41
CA MET A 417 14.15 14.05 -9.51
C MET A 417 12.65 14.37 -9.49
N PHE A 418 12.02 14.36 -8.30
CA PHE A 418 10.62 14.77 -8.18
C PHE A 418 10.42 16.24 -8.53
N THR A 419 11.30 17.12 -8.04
CA THR A 419 11.23 18.56 -8.31
C THR A 419 11.41 18.84 -9.81
N GLU A 420 12.31 18.15 -10.50
CA GLU A 420 12.54 18.27 -11.95
C GLU A 420 11.34 17.78 -12.78
N ARG A 421 10.55 16.84 -12.24
CA ARG A 421 9.28 16.38 -12.82
C ARG A 421 8.08 17.26 -12.43
N GLY A 422 8.31 18.39 -11.76
CA GLY A 422 7.25 19.31 -11.32
C GLY A 422 6.44 18.83 -10.12
N ILE A 423 6.91 17.78 -9.41
CA ILE A 423 6.23 17.19 -8.25
C ILE A 423 6.81 17.81 -6.97
N GLY A 424 6.01 18.62 -6.27
CA GLY A 424 6.37 19.23 -5.00
C GLY A 424 6.54 18.22 -3.87
N LEU A 425 7.44 18.56 -2.94
CA LEU A 425 7.73 17.76 -1.75
C LEU A 425 6.89 18.24 -0.56
N ILE A 426 6.22 17.31 0.10
CA ILE A 426 5.40 17.58 1.30
C ILE A 426 6.35 17.76 2.49
N THR A 427 6.25 18.88 3.19
CA THR A 427 7.02 19.06 4.43
C THR A 427 6.49 18.12 5.52
N ARG A 428 7.37 17.70 6.44
CA ARG A 428 6.97 16.77 7.52
C ARG A 428 5.86 17.32 8.41
N GLN A 429 5.89 18.63 8.67
CA GLN A 429 4.90 19.29 9.50
C GLN A 429 3.55 19.39 8.79
N GLU A 430 3.52 19.77 7.51
CA GLU A 430 2.27 19.87 6.75
C GLU A 430 1.63 18.49 6.56
N GLY A 431 2.41 17.48 6.19
CA GLY A 431 1.90 16.14 6.00
C GLY A 431 1.32 15.55 7.30
N ALA A 432 2.02 15.74 8.44
CA ALA A 432 1.51 15.30 9.74
C ALA A 432 0.21 16.01 10.14
N ARG A 433 0.11 17.33 9.90
CA ARG A 433 -1.10 18.11 10.14
C ARG A 433 -2.26 17.63 9.28
N ILE A 434 -2.05 17.47 7.97
CA ILE A 434 -3.06 16.97 7.03
C ILE A 434 -3.55 15.59 7.47
N PHE A 435 -2.62 14.70 7.83
CA PHE A 435 -2.93 13.37 8.30
C PHE A 435 -3.90 13.39 9.49
N ALA A 436 -3.56 14.14 10.54
CA ALA A 436 -4.39 14.21 11.74
C ALA A 436 -5.73 14.93 11.49
N ASP A 437 -5.74 16.00 10.69
CA ASP A 437 -6.96 16.70 10.29
C ASP A 437 -7.95 15.73 9.62
N GLN A 438 -7.47 14.96 8.63
CA GLN A 438 -8.32 14.05 7.87
C GLN A 438 -8.75 12.83 8.67
N LEU A 439 -7.82 12.22 9.42
CA LEU A 439 -8.12 11.02 10.19
C LEU A 439 -9.14 11.30 11.28
N LEU A 440 -9.09 12.47 11.93
CA LEU A 440 -9.93 12.75 13.08
C LEU A 440 -11.27 13.42 12.73
N ASN A 441 -11.36 14.10 11.58
CA ASN A 441 -12.49 15.00 11.33
C ASN A 441 -13.19 14.83 9.96
N SER A 442 -12.68 13.99 9.05
CA SER A 442 -13.31 13.86 7.73
C SER A 442 -14.47 12.86 7.75
N PRO A 443 -15.56 13.11 7.01
CA PRO A 443 -16.70 12.21 6.88
C PRO A 443 -16.33 10.73 6.65
N HIS A 444 -17.08 9.79 7.23
CA HIS A 444 -16.80 8.35 7.14
C HIS A 444 -16.76 7.82 5.70
N ASP A 445 -17.55 8.40 4.79
CA ASP A 445 -17.59 8.05 3.37
C ASP A 445 -16.37 8.54 2.56
N GLN A 446 -15.58 9.47 3.09
CA GLN A 446 -14.32 9.91 2.49
C GLN A 446 -13.16 9.01 2.91
N VAL A 447 -12.98 7.89 2.21
CA VAL A 447 -12.04 6.85 2.62
C VAL A 447 -10.62 7.05 2.09
N ARG A 448 -10.45 7.55 0.86
CA ARG A 448 -9.14 7.60 0.19
C ARG A 448 -8.77 9.02 -0.21
N PHE A 449 -7.53 9.42 0.05
CA PHE A 449 -7.02 10.76 -0.26
C PHE A 449 -5.74 10.67 -1.07
N VAL A 450 -5.58 11.55 -2.05
CA VAL A 450 -4.29 11.81 -2.71
C VAL A 450 -3.72 13.10 -2.14
N VAL A 451 -2.53 13.01 -1.55
CA VAL A 451 -1.88 14.13 -0.86
C VAL A 451 -0.57 14.47 -1.56
N GLY A 452 -0.38 15.72 -1.94
CA GLY A 452 0.71 16.17 -2.82
C GLY A 452 0.18 16.51 -4.21
N ASP A 453 1.12 16.77 -5.12
CA ASP A 453 0.83 17.08 -6.52
C ASP A 453 0.49 15.81 -7.32
N GLU A 454 -0.21 15.99 -8.43
CA GLU A 454 -0.51 14.90 -9.37
C GLU A 454 0.76 14.44 -10.08
N TRP A 455 0.88 13.14 -10.31
CA TRP A 455 2.02 12.56 -11.03
C TRP A 455 1.58 12.24 -12.46
N GLY A 456 2.18 12.86 -13.46
CA GLY A 456 1.81 12.71 -14.86
C GLY A 456 1.97 14.01 -15.64
N ASP A 457 1.96 13.93 -16.97
CA ASP A 457 2.34 15.02 -17.88
C ASP A 457 1.56 16.32 -17.61
N GLN A 458 2.28 17.34 -17.16
CA GLN A 458 2.03 18.72 -17.58
C GLN A 458 2.58 18.96 -18.98
#